data_AF-A0A6F9EIQ6-F1
#
_entry.id   AF-A0A6F9EIQ6-F1
#
_cell.length_a   1.000
_cell.length_b   1.000
_cell.length_c   1.000
_cell.angle_alpha   90.00
_cell.angle_beta   90.00
_cell.angle_gamma   90.00
#
_symmetry.space_group_name_H-M   'P 1'
#
loop_
_entity.id
_entity.type
_entity.pdbx_description
1 polymer ?
#
loop_
_entity_poly.entity_id
_entity_poly.type
_entity_poly.pdbx_seq_one_letter_code
_entity_poly.pdbx_strand_id
1 'polypeptide(L)'
;MDIARNSNDIVARHLAGAVPHEVLEVIGIRNAYVTRVLAADLPRVEVWQDFADILLELEDGRLLHLEFQTTREPNLYRFLHYDAAIAEKYRRKVRTVVLYTADIPNAVEELDAGTIQYRVENVYLNRMDGDGALDTIIRHLAVDEWSETDRVRLAFTFHMRFEKRTRDEAFSEIVGLIQQLPDRREQNYIAALILGFSGRVLTSEQKERLKEVLGMTDLLRELLHDMEQEVREKALKEGLEQGLQQGLQQGLQQGLHQGLKQVAERMLRNGAALEYVVKMTGLPKSEVEEIQRNLTS
;
A
#
# COMPACT_ATOMS: atom_id res chain seq x y z
N MET A 1 32.46 15.60 -21.57
CA MET A 1 33.68 14.80 -21.28
C MET A 1 33.21 13.68 -20.37
N ASP A 2 32.65 12.62 -20.94
CA ASP A 2 31.85 11.62 -20.21
C ASP A 2 32.40 10.20 -20.35
N ILE A 3 33.72 10.04 -20.15
CA ILE A 3 34.38 8.74 -20.36
C ILE A 3 34.98 8.19 -19.05
N ALA A 4 35.16 9.01 -18.01
CA ALA A 4 35.86 8.60 -16.78
C ALA A 4 34.97 8.00 -15.67
N ARG A 5 33.64 8.21 -15.69
CA ARG A 5 32.74 7.71 -14.62
C ARG A 5 32.37 6.22 -14.75
N ASN A 6 32.59 5.61 -15.91
CA ASN A 6 32.16 4.22 -16.18
C ASN A 6 33.24 3.15 -15.94
N SER A 7 34.54 3.44 -16.13
CA SER A 7 35.57 2.38 -16.08
C SER A 7 35.78 1.82 -14.68
N ASN A 8 35.81 2.68 -13.66
CA ASN A 8 36.00 2.26 -12.28
C ASN A 8 34.80 1.46 -11.76
N ASP A 9 33.57 1.86 -12.12
CA ASP A 9 32.35 1.12 -11.75
C ASP A 9 32.30 -0.27 -12.39
N ILE A 10 32.72 -0.39 -13.65
CA ILE A 10 32.80 -1.68 -14.35
C ILE A 10 33.84 -2.59 -13.68
N VAL A 11 35.03 -2.06 -13.40
CA VAL A 11 36.11 -2.81 -12.73
C VAL A 11 35.70 -3.23 -11.32
N ALA A 12 35.07 -2.33 -10.55
CA ALA A 12 34.58 -2.63 -9.21
C ALA A 12 33.48 -3.70 -9.22
N ARG A 13 32.51 -3.63 -10.15
CA ARG A 13 31.48 -4.67 -10.32
C ARG A 13 32.07 -6.01 -10.72
N HIS A 14 33.06 -6.02 -11.62
CA HIS A 14 33.71 -7.25 -12.05
C HIS A 14 34.49 -7.91 -10.90
N LEU A 15 35.26 -7.12 -10.15
CA LEU A 15 36.03 -7.61 -9.00
C LEU A 15 35.10 -8.14 -7.89
N ALA A 16 34.06 -7.39 -7.52
CA ALA A 16 33.06 -7.80 -6.54
C ALA A 16 32.23 -9.01 -7.00
N GLY A 17 32.01 -9.17 -8.31
CA GLY A 17 31.32 -10.33 -8.88
C GLY A 17 32.17 -11.60 -8.87
N ALA A 18 33.49 -11.49 -9.11
CA ALA A 18 34.39 -12.62 -9.21
C ALA A 18 34.85 -13.16 -7.84
N VAL A 19 35.16 -12.27 -6.89
CA VAL A 19 35.69 -12.60 -5.56
C VAL A 19 34.96 -11.80 -4.46
N PRO A 20 33.63 -11.99 -4.32
CA PRO A 20 32.81 -11.16 -3.44
C PRO A 20 33.25 -11.23 -1.98
N HIS A 21 33.68 -12.39 -1.49
CA HIS A 21 34.03 -12.56 -0.08
C HIS A 21 35.30 -11.80 0.29
N GLU A 22 36.36 -11.97 -0.50
CA GLU A 22 37.66 -11.32 -0.32
C GLU A 22 37.54 -9.81 -0.45
N VAL A 23 36.73 -9.33 -1.41
CA VAL A 23 36.47 -7.90 -1.57
C VAL A 23 35.80 -7.33 -0.32
N LEU A 24 34.76 -7.98 0.22
CA LEU A 24 34.05 -7.53 1.41
C LEU A 24 34.97 -7.51 2.65
N GLU A 25 35.82 -8.52 2.81
CA GLU A 25 36.80 -8.57 3.90
C GLU A 25 37.82 -7.42 3.82
N VAL A 26 38.39 -7.17 2.64
CA VAL A 26 39.37 -6.10 2.40
C VAL A 26 38.77 -4.72 2.68
N ILE A 27 37.51 -4.48 2.32
CA ILE A 27 36.82 -3.20 2.59
C ILE A 27 36.20 -3.13 3.99
N GLY A 28 36.43 -4.13 4.85
CA GLY A 28 36.03 -4.13 6.25
C GLY A 28 34.58 -4.53 6.52
N ILE A 29 33.84 -5.03 5.52
CA ILE A 29 32.50 -5.59 5.70
C ILE A 29 32.64 -7.03 6.19
N ARG A 30 32.48 -7.22 7.50
CA ARG A 30 32.56 -8.52 8.16
C ARG A 30 31.17 -9.14 8.31
N ASN A 31 31.11 -10.48 8.45
CA ASN A 31 29.88 -11.26 8.60
C ASN A 31 28.92 -11.23 7.39
N ALA A 32 29.41 -10.90 6.20
CA ALA A 32 28.67 -10.99 4.95
C ALA A 32 29.06 -12.27 4.18
N TYR A 33 28.28 -13.34 4.39
CA TYR A 33 28.49 -14.63 3.72
C TYR A 33 27.75 -14.63 2.38
N VAL A 34 28.44 -14.28 1.31
CA VAL A 34 27.85 -14.16 -0.03
C VAL A 34 27.56 -15.56 -0.61
N THR A 35 26.28 -15.85 -0.87
CA THR A 35 25.85 -17.13 -1.45
C THR A 35 25.72 -17.06 -2.97
N ARG A 36 25.40 -15.88 -3.52
CA ARG A 36 25.30 -15.63 -4.96
C ARG A 36 25.38 -14.13 -5.25
N VAL A 37 25.86 -13.80 -6.45
CA VAL A 37 25.83 -12.44 -7.00
C VAL A 37 24.52 -12.27 -7.77
N LEU A 38 23.77 -11.20 -7.50
CA LEU A 38 22.52 -10.87 -8.20
C LEU A 38 22.77 -9.82 -9.28
N ALA A 39 21.97 -9.83 -10.35
CA ALA A 39 21.99 -8.77 -11.35
C ALA A 39 21.63 -7.44 -10.68
N ALA A 40 22.51 -6.45 -10.81
CA ALA A 40 22.33 -5.11 -10.26
C ALA A 40 21.48 -4.19 -11.15
N ASP A 41 21.10 -4.65 -12.34
CA ASP A 41 20.12 -4.00 -13.20
C ASP A 41 18.73 -4.18 -12.58
N LEU A 42 18.47 -3.37 -11.56
CA LEU A 42 17.16 -3.25 -10.95
C LEU A 42 16.19 -2.68 -11.99
N PRO A 43 14.95 -3.18 -12.09
CA PRO A 43 13.96 -2.59 -12.96
C PRO A 43 13.83 -1.11 -12.61
N ARG A 44 13.93 -0.24 -13.62
CA ARG A 44 13.61 1.17 -13.46
C ARG A 44 12.11 1.22 -13.18
N VAL A 45 11.74 1.35 -11.91
CA VAL A 45 10.35 1.56 -11.53
C VAL A 45 10.03 2.99 -11.95
N GLU A 46 9.53 3.14 -13.17
CA GLU A 46 8.88 4.38 -13.57
C GLU A 46 7.66 4.52 -12.67
N VAL A 47 7.73 5.48 -11.75
CA VAL A 47 6.59 5.88 -10.93
C VAL A 47 5.59 6.50 -11.90
N TRP A 48 4.69 5.67 -12.43
CA TRP A 48 3.52 6.12 -13.17
C TRP A 48 2.80 7.18 -12.33
N GLN A 49 2.30 8.22 -12.98
CA GLN A 49 1.75 9.47 -12.42
C GLN A 49 0.54 9.35 -11.48
N ASP A 50 0.45 8.30 -10.66
CA ASP A 50 -0.59 8.17 -9.65
C ASP A 50 0.00 8.69 -8.33
N PHE A 51 -0.37 9.93 -8.06
CA PHE A 51 0.09 10.68 -6.89
C PHE A 51 -0.28 9.98 -5.57
N ALA A 52 0.49 10.30 -4.53
CA ALA A 52 0.03 10.28 -3.15
C ALA A 52 -1.38 10.88 -3.05
N ASP A 53 -2.30 10.25 -2.30
CA ASP A 53 -3.69 10.73 -2.28
C ASP A 53 -3.77 12.21 -1.88
N ILE A 54 -3.02 12.62 -0.84
CA ILE A 54 -2.83 14.04 -0.49
C ILE A 54 -1.39 14.29 0.01
N LEU A 55 -0.75 15.35 -0.48
CA LEU A 55 0.53 15.85 0.03
C LEU A 55 0.39 17.29 0.55
N LEU A 56 0.61 17.48 1.85
CA LEU A 56 0.49 18.77 2.54
C LEU A 56 1.84 19.24 3.10
N GLU A 57 1.99 20.54 3.27
CA GLU A 57 3.11 21.14 4.01
C GLU A 57 2.67 21.46 5.45
N LEU A 58 3.49 21.04 6.42
CA LEU A 58 3.30 21.33 7.84
C LEU A 58 4.05 22.61 8.23
N GLU A 59 3.55 23.32 9.25
CA GLU A 59 4.14 24.57 9.75
C GLU A 59 5.62 24.42 10.17
N ASP A 60 6.01 23.23 10.64
CA ASP A 60 7.38 22.92 11.05
C ASP A 60 8.33 22.58 9.88
N GLY A 61 7.82 22.69 8.65
CA GLY A 61 8.60 22.49 7.45
C GLY A 61 8.66 21.02 6.99
N ARG A 62 7.92 20.08 7.60
CA ARG A 62 7.77 18.71 7.08
C ARG A 62 6.68 18.61 6.02
N LEU A 63 6.71 17.54 5.24
CA LEU A 63 5.61 17.16 4.35
C LEU A 63 4.76 16.09 5.03
N LEU A 64 3.44 16.18 4.91
CA LEU A 64 2.48 15.16 5.31
C LEU A 64 1.94 14.47 4.07
N HIS A 65 2.26 13.21 3.91
CA HIS A 65 1.69 12.31 2.92
C HIS A 65 0.52 11.57 3.57
N LEU A 66 -0.70 11.77 3.06
CA LEU A 66 -1.91 11.12 3.56
C LEU A 66 -2.44 10.17 2.49
N GLU A 67 -2.66 8.92 2.88
CA GLU A 67 -3.19 7.85 2.03
C GLU A 67 -4.52 7.34 2.58
N PHE A 68 -5.49 7.08 1.70
CA PHE A 68 -6.79 6.51 2.05
C PHE A 68 -6.83 5.04 1.64
N GLN A 69 -7.19 4.17 2.57
CA GLN A 69 -7.22 2.74 2.33
C GLN A 69 -8.56 2.13 2.75
N THR A 70 -9.16 1.37 1.83
CA THR A 70 -10.36 0.56 2.09
C THR A 70 -10.03 -0.90 2.35
N THR A 71 -8.81 -1.32 2.04
CA THR A 71 -8.30 -2.68 2.27
C THR A 71 -7.00 -2.60 3.06
N ARG A 72 -6.58 -3.73 3.62
CA ARG A 72 -5.33 -3.80 4.38
C ARG A 72 -4.14 -3.74 3.43
N GLU A 73 -3.23 -2.80 3.66
CA GLU A 73 -1.93 -2.74 2.97
C GLU A 73 -1.00 -3.84 3.52
N PRO A 74 -0.43 -4.72 2.66
CA PRO A 74 0.31 -5.88 3.12
C PRO A 74 1.78 -5.64 3.46
N ASN A 75 2.49 -4.70 2.81
CA ASN A 75 3.96 -4.65 2.90
C ASN A 75 4.62 -3.26 2.79
N LEU A 76 3.85 -2.18 2.61
CA LEU A 76 4.33 -0.78 2.62
C LEU A 76 5.35 -0.38 1.53
N TYR A 77 5.81 -1.30 0.66
CA TYR A 77 6.79 -0.96 -0.39
C TYR A 77 6.29 0.12 -1.34
N ARG A 78 4.97 0.16 -1.61
CA ARG A 78 4.34 1.21 -2.41
C ARG A 78 4.50 2.58 -1.77
N PHE A 79 4.20 2.71 -0.48
CA PHE A 79 4.34 3.97 0.25
C PHE A 79 5.81 4.40 0.39
N LEU A 80 6.72 3.44 0.61
CA LEU A 80 8.16 3.70 0.59
C LEU A 80 8.60 4.30 -0.75
N HIS A 81 8.11 3.78 -1.87
CA HIS A 81 8.43 4.33 -3.19
C HIS A 81 7.91 5.77 -3.36
N TYR A 82 6.69 6.04 -2.90
CA TYR A 82 6.13 7.40 -2.94
C TYR A 82 6.95 8.36 -2.09
N ASP A 83 7.25 7.99 -0.84
CA ASP A 83 8.01 8.83 0.08
C ASP A 83 9.45 9.05 -0.38
N ALA A 84 10.07 8.05 -1.01
CA ALA A 84 11.39 8.21 -1.62
C ALA A 84 11.35 9.23 -2.76
N ALA A 85 10.34 9.18 -3.64
CA ALA A 85 10.16 10.14 -4.73
C ALA A 85 9.86 11.56 -4.20
N ILE A 86 9.01 11.68 -3.18
CA ILE A 86 8.70 12.95 -2.51
C ILE A 86 9.96 13.53 -1.87
N ALA A 87 10.71 12.73 -1.11
CA ALA A 87 11.93 13.15 -0.44
C ALA A 87 13.03 13.52 -1.45
N GLU A 88 13.13 12.83 -2.58
CA GLU A 88 14.06 13.17 -3.66
C GLU A 88 13.71 14.53 -4.28
N LYS A 89 12.42 14.75 -4.60
CA LYS A 89 11.95 15.97 -5.24
C LYS A 89 12.08 17.20 -4.34
N TYR A 90 11.59 17.10 -3.10
CA TYR A 90 11.47 18.25 -2.21
C TYR A 90 12.62 18.38 -1.21
N ARG A 91 13.44 17.33 -1.02
CA ARG A 91 14.54 17.31 -0.03
C ARG A 91 14.09 17.66 1.38
N ARG A 92 12.87 17.25 1.75
CA ARG A 92 12.23 17.48 3.05
C ARG A 92 11.85 16.17 3.71
N LYS A 93 11.71 16.19 5.03
CA LYS A 93 11.21 15.04 5.80
C LYS A 93 9.74 14.82 5.47
N VAL A 94 9.37 13.55 5.26
CA VAL A 94 7.98 13.13 5.00
C VAL A 94 7.46 12.40 6.23
N ARG A 95 6.25 12.75 6.65
CA ARG A 95 5.43 12.05 7.64
C ARG A 95 4.28 11.40 6.87
N THR A 96 4.09 10.11 7.03
CA THR A 96 3.10 9.37 6.25
C THR A 96 2.01 8.83 7.17
N VAL A 97 0.77 9.21 6.88
CA VAL A 97 -0.42 8.80 7.61
C VAL A 97 -1.31 8.01 6.66
N VAL A 98 -1.73 6.81 7.07
CA VAL A 98 -2.65 5.97 6.31
C VAL A 98 -3.98 5.91 7.04
N LEU A 99 -5.02 6.46 6.41
CA LEU A 99 -6.38 6.50 6.94
C LEU A 99 -7.19 5.32 6.41
N TYR A 100 -7.62 4.44 7.33
CA TYR A 100 -8.48 3.32 7.02
C TYR A 100 -9.96 3.67 7.25
N THR A 101 -10.75 3.62 6.17
CA THR A 101 -12.20 3.93 6.19
C THR A 101 -13.08 2.68 6.30
N ALA A 102 -12.51 1.49 6.05
CA ALA A 102 -13.20 0.21 6.22
C ALA A 102 -12.96 -0.38 7.62
N ASP A 103 -13.71 -1.43 7.94
CA ASP A 103 -13.56 -2.17 9.20
C ASP A 103 -12.31 -3.06 9.16
N ILE A 104 -11.15 -2.45 9.43
CA ILE A 104 -9.84 -3.10 9.41
C ILE A 104 -9.32 -3.18 10.85
N PRO A 105 -9.01 -4.38 11.37
CA PRO A 105 -8.58 -4.53 12.75
C PRO A 105 -7.15 -4.06 12.97
N ASN A 106 -6.27 -4.21 11.98
CA ASN A 106 -4.88 -3.73 11.99
C ASN A 106 -4.29 -3.76 10.58
N ALA A 107 -3.21 -3.00 10.39
CA ALA A 107 -2.39 -3.00 9.18
C ALA A 107 -0.92 -2.88 9.56
N VAL A 108 -0.03 -3.15 8.61
CA VAL A 108 1.42 -3.04 8.83
C VAL A 108 1.77 -1.56 9.03
N GLU A 109 2.61 -1.27 10.03
CA GLU A 109 3.08 0.09 10.34
C GLU A 109 4.58 0.25 10.09
N GLU A 110 5.31 -0.85 10.00
CA GLU A 110 6.76 -0.90 9.87
C GLU A 110 7.18 -1.86 8.75
N LEU A 111 8.13 -1.41 7.95
CA LEU A 111 8.82 -2.21 6.96
C LEU A 111 10.31 -2.22 7.30
N ASP A 112 10.79 -3.40 7.70
CA ASP A 112 12.21 -3.70 7.87
C ASP A 112 12.74 -4.41 6.61
N ALA A 113 13.50 -3.67 5.80
CA ALA A 113 14.22 -4.18 4.65
C ALA A 113 15.75 -4.10 4.87
N GLY A 114 16.20 -4.32 6.11
CA GLY A 114 17.60 -4.28 6.51
C GLY A 114 18.06 -2.86 6.83
N THR A 115 18.93 -2.27 6.00
CA THR A 115 19.36 -0.87 6.21
C THR A 115 18.20 0.11 6.00
N ILE A 116 17.22 -0.25 5.18
CA ILE A 116 16.01 0.53 4.98
C ILE A 116 15.04 0.17 6.10
N GLN A 117 14.81 1.15 6.97
CA GLN A 117 13.79 1.12 8.02
C GLN A 117 12.72 2.14 7.64
N TYR A 118 11.49 1.69 7.42
CA TYR A 118 10.40 2.54 6.96
C TYR A 118 9.17 2.39 7.87
N ARG A 119 8.45 3.49 8.12
CA ARG A 119 7.32 3.53 9.04
C ARG A 119 6.22 4.45 8.53
N VAL A 120 4.97 4.05 8.78
CA VAL A 120 3.77 4.87 8.60
C VAL A 120 2.95 4.96 9.89
N GLU A 121 2.05 5.94 9.97
CA GLU A 121 1.08 6.09 11.04
C GLU A 121 -0.31 5.65 10.57
N ASN A 122 -0.87 4.60 11.16
CA ASN A 122 -2.19 4.11 10.79
C ASN A 122 -3.29 4.75 11.64
N VAL A 123 -4.30 5.33 10.99
CA VAL A 123 -5.49 5.90 11.62
C VAL A 123 -6.71 5.11 11.19
N TYR A 124 -7.50 4.62 12.15
CA TYR A 124 -8.65 3.76 11.90
C TYR A 124 -9.95 4.48 12.26
N LEU A 125 -10.78 4.79 11.27
CA LEU A 125 -12.06 5.48 11.53
C LEU A 125 -13.01 4.61 12.36
N ASN A 126 -13.03 3.29 12.15
CA ASN A 126 -13.84 2.34 12.92
C ASN A 126 -13.51 2.27 14.43
N ARG A 127 -12.46 2.95 14.89
CA ARG A 127 -12.10 3.07 16.32
C ARG A 127 -12.51 4.41 16.94
N MET A 128 -12.94 5.37 16.12
CA MET A 128 -13.40 6.68 16.58
C MET A 128 -14.86 6.59 17.04
N ASP A 129 -15.24 7.47 17.96
CA ASP A 129 -16.60 7.54 18.54
C ASP A 129 -17.57 8.25 17.59
N GLY A 130 -18.38 7.48 16.88
CA GLY A 130 -19.41 7.97 15.97
C GLY A 130 -20.62 8.54 16.70
N ASP A 131 -20.98 8.00 17.86
CA ASP A 131 -22.10 8.51 18.66
C ASP A 131 -21.78 9.92 19.18
N GLY A 132 -20.60 10.10 19.76
CA GLY A 132 -20.13 11.40 20.22
C GLY A 132 -19.95 12.41 19.07
N ALA A 133 -19.56 11.93 17.89
CA ALA A 133 -19.46 12.77 16.70
C ALA A 133 -20.83 13.33 16.28
N LEU A 134 -21.87 12.48 16.17
CA LEU A 134 -23.24 12.92 15.88
C LEU A 134 -23.77 13.84 16.97
N ASP A 135 -23.62 13.47 18.24
CA ASP A 135 -24.09 14.28 19.38
C ASP A 135 -23.46 15.69 19.35
N THR A 136 -22.20 15.81 18.92
CA THR A 136 -21.52 17.10 18.76
C THR A 136 -22.07 17.92 17.59
N ILE A 137 -22.26 17.28 16.43
CA ILE A 137 -22.83 17.93 15.24
C ILE A 137 -24.24 18.46 15.53
N ILE A 138 -25.07 17.65 16.18
CA ILE A 138 -26.44 18.03 16.58
C ILE A 138 -26.41 19.26 17.48
N ARG A 139 -25.53 19.28 18.48
CA ARG A 139 -25.39 20.44 19.37
C ARG A 139 -24.99 21.69 18.61
N HIS A 140 -23.97 21.62 17.76
CA HIS A 140 -23.48 22.78 17.01
C HIS A 140 -24.54 23.33 16.06
N LEU A 141 -25.31 22.46 15.38
CA LEU A 141 -26.43 22.89 14.54
C LEU A 141 -27.54 23.56 15.34
N ALA A 142 -27.83 23.08 16.55
CA ALA A 142 -28.87 23.66 17.39
C ALA A 142 -28.55 25.07 17.91
N VAL A 143 -27.28 25.47 17.92
CA VAL A 143 -26.81 26.79 18.39
C VAL A 143 -26.19 27.63 17.26
N ASP A 144 -26.40 27.26 16.00
CA ASP A 144 -25.86 27.93 14.81
C ASP A 144 -24.32 28.04 14.79
N GLU A 145 -23.60 27.08 15.38
CA GLU A 145 -22.13 26.98 15.41
C GLU A 145 -21.58 25.99 14.37
N TRP A 146 -22.32 25.71 13.30
CA TRP A 146 -21.86 24.83 12.22
C TRP A 146 -20.54 25.32 11.62
N SER A 147 -19.55 24.43 11.54
CA SER A 147 -18.20 24.75 11.08
C SER A 147 -17.67 23.78 10.02
N GLU A 148 -16.58 24.18 9.36
CA GLU A 148 -15.80 23.30 8.46
C GLU A 148 -15.32 22.02 9.17
N THR A 149 -15.06 22.09 10.47
CA THR A 149 -14.67 20.90 11.26
C THR A 149 -15.85 19.93 11.38
N ASP A 150 -17.07 20.45 11.55
CA ASP A 150 -18.28 19.64 11.63
C ASP A 150 -18.62 19.03 10.27
N ARG A 151 -18.34 19.74 9.18
CA ARG A 151 -18.44 19.21 7.82
C ARG A 151 -17.58 17.97 7.62
N VAL A 152 -16.29 18.06 7.94
CA VAL A 152 -15.35 16.93 7.85
C VAL A 152 -15.75 15.80 8.81
N ARG A 153 -16.18 16.15 10.03
CA ARG A 153 -16.64 15.17 11.01
C ARG A 153 -17.84 14.39 10.48
N LEU A 154 -18.86 15.09 9.96
CA LEU A 154 -20.07 14.47 9.41
C LEU A 154 -19.74 13.53 8.24
N ALA A 155 -18.83 13.94 7.35
CA ALA A 155 -18.41 13.13 6.21
C ALA A 155 -17.78 11.79 6.63
N PHE A 156 -17.02 11.76 7.73
CA PHE A 156 -16.38 10.54 8.24
C PHE A 156 -17.22 9.76 9.25
N THR A 157 -18.26 10.36 9.83
CA THR A 157 -19.01 9.78 10.96
C THR A 157 -19.59 8.41 10.62
N PHE A 158 -20.04 8.18 9.39
CA PHE A 158 -20.57 6.88 8.97
C PHE A 158 -19.54 5.73 9.04
N HIS A 159 -18.25 6.04 8.97
CA HIS A 159 -17.15 5.08 9.08
C HIS A 159 -16.70 4.82 10.52
N MET A 160 -17.29 5.52 11.50
CA MET A 160 -16.92 5.43 12.91
C MET A 160 -17.67 4.30 13.65
N ARG A 161 -17.26 4.05 14.89
CA ARG A 161 -17.93 3.08 15.77
C ARG A 161 -19.19 3.70 16.36
N PHE A 162 -20.29 2.96 16.30
CA PHE A 162 -21.52 3.27 17.02
C PHE A 162 -21.80 2.18 18.05
N GLU A 163 -22.08 2.58 19.28
CA GLU A 163 -22.46 1.71 20.41
C GLU A 163 -23.90 1.96 20.84
N LYS A 164 -24.37 3.21 20.76
CA LYS A 164 -25.74 3.59 21.14
C LYS A 164 -26.71 3.45 19.98
N ARG A 165 -26.24 3.72 18.75
CA ARG A 165 -27.02 3.67 17.51
C ARG A 165 -26.67 2.45 16.69
N THR A 166 -27.64 1.86 16.02
CA THR A 166 -27.37 0.96 14.90
C THR A 166 -26.83 1.74 13.71
N ARG A 167 -26.14 1.05 12.78
CA ARG A 167 -25.58 1.70 11.58
C ARG A 167 -26.68 2.31 10.69
N ASP A 168 -27.87 1.73 10.65
CA ASP A 168 -29.01 2.24 9.87
C ASP A 168 -29.70 3.44 10.54
N GLU A 169 -29.79 3.45 11.88
CA GLU A 169 -30.25 4.62 12.64
C GLU A 169 -29.28 5.79 12.46
N ALA A 170 -27.98 5.54 12.64
CA ALA A 170 -26.94 6.54 12.43
C ALA A 170 -26.98 7.10 11.00
N PHE A 171 -27.16 6.23 10.00
CA PHE A 171 -27.32 6.66 8.61
C PHE A 171 -28.54 7.57 8.42
N SER A 172 -29.69 7.20 8.97
CA SER A 172 -30.91 7.99 8.85
C SER A 172 -30.78 9.35 9.54
N GLU A 173 -30.11 9.40 10.68
CA GLU A 173 -29.81 10.64 11.41
C GLU A 173 -28.83 11.52 10.63
N ILE A 174 -27.76 10.95 10.04
CA ILE A 174 -26.83 11.67 9.15
C ILE A 174 -27.59 12.33 7.99
N VAL A 175 -28.47 11.59 7.31
CA VAL A 175 -29.27 12.13 6.21
C VAL A 175 -30.18 13.28 6.70
N GLY A 176 -30.81 13.11 7.86
CA GLY A 176 -31.63 14.14 8.48
C GLY A 176 -30.84 15.39 8.88
N LEU A 177 -29.59 15.24 9.33
CA LEU A 177 -28.70 16.35 9.64
C LEU A 177 -28.27 17.10 8.39
N ILE A 178 -27.95 16.37 7.31
CA ILE A 178 -27.61 17.00 6.03
C ILE A 178 -28.76 17.89 5.57
N GLN A 179 -30.01 17.40 5.63
CA GLN A 179 -31.18 18.19 5.20
C GLN A 179 -31.44 19.46 6.02
N GLN A 180 -30.92 19.54 7.25
CA GLN A 180 -31.03 20.72 8.12
C GLN A 180 -29.95 21.78 7.86
N LEU A 181 -28.97 21.49 7.01
CA LEU A 181 -27.88 22.43 6.74
C LEU A 181 -28.35 23.69 6.00
N PRO A 182 -27.68 24.84 6.21
CA PRO A 182 -28.18 26.16 5.84
C PRO A 182 -28.47 26.34 4.35
N ASP A 183 -27.68 25.73 3.47
CA ASP A 183 -27.82 25.89 2.02
C ASP A 183 -27.69 24.58 1.23
N ARG A 184 -28.33 24.56 0.05
CA ARG A 184 -28.40 23.37 -0.81
C ARG A 184 -27.05 22.92 -1.37
N ARG A 185 -26.09 23.83 -1.55
CA ARG A 185 -24.75 23.47 -2.04
C ARG A 185 -23.99 22.69 -0.96
N GLU A 186 -24.09 23.14 0.29
CA GLU A 186 -23.49 22.46 1.45
C GLU A 186 -24.07 21.04 1.61
N GLN A 187 -25.40 20.92 1.50
CA GLN A 187 -26.09 19.62 1.55
C GLN A 187 -25.56 18.66 0.48
N ASN A 188 -25.50 19.16 -0.76
CA ASN A 188 -25.02 18.39 -1.90
C ASN A 188 -23.54 18.04 -1.74
N TYR A 189 -22.72 18.96 -1.24
CA TYR A 189 -21.29 18.70 -1.07
C TYR A 189 -21.06 17.56 -0.07
N ILE A 190 -21.69 17.59 1.09
CA ILE A 190 -21.51 16.55 2.12
C ILE A 190 -22.07 15.20 1.66
N ALA A 191 -23.24 15.19 1.02
CA ALA A 191 -23.80 13.95 0.49
C ALA A 191 -22.89 13.32 -0.59
N ALA A 192 -22.21 14.15 -1.40
CA ALA A 192 -21.24 13.68 -2.40
C ALA A 192 -19.98 13.10 -1.73
N LEU A 193 -19.45 13.77 -0.69
CA LEU A 193 -18.32 13.26 0.09
C LEU A 193 -18.63 11.90 0.71
N ILE A 194 -19.80 11.75 1.35
CA ILE A 194 -20.21 10.48 1.96
C ILE A 194 -20.36 9.40 0.89
N LEU A 195 -20.98 9.70 -0.26
CA LEU A 195 -21.09 8.74 -1.36
C LEU A 195 -19.71 8.32 -1.90
N GLY A 196 -18.79 9.27 -2.07
CA GLY A 196 -17.43 9.02 -2.55
C GLY A 196 -16.64 8.12 -1.61
N PHE A 197 -16.59 8.46 -0.32
CA PHE A 197 -15.82 7.70 0.67
C PHE A 197 -16.49 6.39 1.11
N SER A 198 -17.83 6.36 1.14
CA SER A 198 -18.60 5.22 1.66
C SER A 198 -19.21 4.33 0.57
N GLY A 199 -18.97 4.58 -0.71
CA GLY A 199 -19.63 3.87 -1.81
C GLY A 199 -19.51 2.35 -1.76
N ARG A 200 -18.43 1.78 -1.21
CA ARG A 200 -18.26 0.33 -1.04
C ARG A 200 -18.97 -0.24 0.19
N VAL A 201 -19.27 0.60 1.17
CA VAL A 201 -19.87 0.22 2.47
C VAL A 201 -21.39 0.42 2.46
N LEU A 202 -21.88 1.43 1.74
CA LEU A 202 -23.31 1.76 1.66
C LEU A 202 -24.11 0.71 0.88
N THR A 203 -25.32 0.41 1.35
CA THR A 203 -26.30 -0.38 0.61
C THR A 203 -26.86 0.39 -0.59
N SER A 204 -27.47 -0.30 -1.56
CA SER A 204 -28.09 0.36 -2.72
C SER A 204 -29.18 1.36 -2.31
N GLU A 205 -29.95 1.04 -1.27
CA GLU A 205 -30.99 1.93 -0.73
C GLU A 205 -30.39 3.18 -0.08
N GLN A 206 -29.33 3.02 0.71
CA GLN A 206 -28.62 4.15 1.33
C GLN A 206 -27.99 5.06 0.27
N LYS A 207 -27.43 4.49 -0.81
CA LYS A 207 -26.92 5.27 -1.94
C LYS A 207 -28.01 6.09 -2.61
N GLU A 208 -29.19 5.50 -2.81
CA GLU A 208 -30.31 6.20 -3.46
C GLU A 208 -30.81 7.36 -2.60
N ARG A 209 -30.95 7.17 -1.28
CA ARG A 209 -31.28 8.26 -0.35
C ARG A 209 -30.29 9.43 -0.41
N LEU A 210 -28.98 9.16 -0.47
CA LEU A 210 -27.99 10.24 -0.61
C LEU A 210 -28.07 10.91 -1.98
N LYS A 211 -28.38 10.17 -3.06
CA LYS A 211 -28.62 10.73 -4.40
C LYS A 211 -29.86 11.63 -4.46
N GLU A 212 -30.91 11.31 -3.69
CA GLU A 212 -32.08 12.17 -3.54
C GLU A 212 -31.71 13.49 -2.85
N VAL A 213 -30.93 13.42 -1.76
CA VAL A 213 -30.42 14.61 -1.07
C VAL A 213 -29.59 15.47 -2.01
N LEU A 214 -28.71 14.86 -2.81
CA LEU A 214 -27.85 15.54 -3.77
C LEU A 214 -28.60 16.37 -4.83
N GLY A 215 -29.87 16.06 -5.11
CA GLY A 215 -30.65 16.73 -6.16
C GLY A 215 -29.87 16.85 -7.46
N MET A 216 -29.76 15.75 -8.22
CA MET A 216 -28.92 15.60 -9.42
C MET A 216 -28.81 16.89 -10.26
N THR A 217 -27.67 17.58 -10.13
CA THR A 217 -27.25 18.62 -11.08
C THR A 217 -26.30 17.99 -12.10
N ASP A 218 -26.20 18.54 -13.32
CA ASP A 218 -25.39 17.93 -14.37
C ASP A 218 -23.88 17.90 -14.02
N LEU A 219 -23.37 18.95 -13.37
CA LEU A 219 -21.99 19.00 -12.85
C LEU A 219 -21.70 17.90 -11.82
N LEU A 220 -22.67 17.62 -10.95
CA LEU A 220 -22.52 16.58 -9.94
C LEU A 220 -22.60 15.18 -10.55
N ARG A 221 -23.38 14.99 -11.62
CA ARG A 221 -23.39 13.73 -12.38
C ARG A 221 -22.03 13.47 -13.03
N GLU A 222 -21.39 14.51 -13.55
CA GLU A 222 -20.04 14.44 -14.13
C GLU A 222 -18.99 14.10 -13.05
N LEU A 223 -18.99 14.79 -11.91
CA LEU A 223 -18.09 14.48 -10.79
C LEU A 223 -18.26 13.05 -10.26
N LEU A 224 -19.50 12.57 -10.09
CA LEU A 224 -19.75 11.20 -9.66
C LEU A 224 -19.31 10.18 -10.72
N HIS A 225 -19.48 10.51 -12.00
CA HIS A 225 -19.01 9.65 -13.09
C HIS A 225 -17.47 9.58 -13.09
N ASP A 226 -16.80 10.72 -12.98
CA ASP A 226 -15.33 10.80 -12.94
C ASP A 226 -14.78 10.06 -11.71
N MET A 227 -15.39 10.24 -10.54
CA MET A 227 -15.03 9.48 -9.33
C MET A 227 -15.29 7.98 -9.49
N GLU A 228 -16.41 7.56 -10.11
CA GLU A 228 -16.68 6.15 -10.39
C GLU A 228 -15.64 5.56 -11.35
N GLN A 229 -15.22 6.31 -12.37
CA GLN A 229 -14.17 5.91 -13.31
C GLN A 229 -12.81 5.83 -12.61
N GLU A 230 -12.38 6.86 -11.89
CA GLU A 230 -11.11 6.87 -11.14
C GLU A 230 -11.06 5.75 -10.12
N VAL A 231 -12.13 5.53 -9.35
CA VAL A 231 -12.19 4.42 -8.37
C VAL A 231 -12.12 3.07 -9.08
N ARG A 232 -12.73 2.93 -10.25
CA ARG A 232 -12.71 1.69 -11.04
C ARG A 232 -11.32 1.45 -11.65
N GLU A 233 -10.69 2.48 -12.18
CA GLU A 233 -9.33 2.44 -12.73
C GLU A 233 -8.32 2.13 -11.62
N LYS A 234 -8.38 2.82 -10.49
CA LYS A 234 -7.53 2.55 -9.31
C LYS A 234 -7.75 1.14 -8.79
N ALA A 235 -9.00 0.66 -8.70
CA ALA A 235 -9.30 -0.72 -8.28
C ALA A 235 -8.79 -1.77 -9.27
N LEU A 236 -8.91 -1.51 -10.57
CA LEU A 236 -8.38 -2.40 -11.61
C LEU A 236 -6.85 -2.43 -11.55
N LYS A 237 -6.22 -1.27 -11.35
CA LYS A 237 -4.77 -1.13 -11.23
C LYS A 237 -4.24 -1.81 -9.97
N GLU A 238 -4.84 -1.57 -8.81
CA GLU A 238 -4.51 -2.24 -7.55
C GLU A 238 -4.70 -3.76 -7.68
N GLY A 239 -5.80 -4.22 -8.29
CA GLY A 239 -6.04 -5.64 -8.53
C GLY A 239 -5.02 -6.26 -9.50
N LEU A 240 -4.62 -5.53 -10.54
CA LEU A 240 -3.60 -5.96 -11.49
C LEU A 240 -2.20 -5.99 -10.84
N GLU A 241 -1.85 -4.97 -10.06
CA GLU A 241 -0.58 -4.91 -9.32
C GLU A 241 -0.48 -6.03 -8.30
N GLN A 242 -1.53 -6.27 -7.51
CA GLN A 242 -1.59 -7.41 -6.58
C GLN A 242 -1.49 -8.74 -7.32
N GLY A 243 -2.23 -8.91 -8.42
CA GLY A 243 -2.20 -10.11 -9.25
C GLY A 243 -0.82 -10.35 -9.88
N LEU A 244 -0.18 -9.30 -10.38
CA LEU A 244 1.16 -9.35 -10.97
C LEU A 244 2.21 -9.65 -9.91
N GLN A 245 2.13 -9.01 -8.73
CA GLN A 245 3.06 -9.25 -7.64
C GLN A 245 2.97 -10.69 -7.14
N GLN A 246 1.76 -11.22 -6.95
CA GLN A 246 1.54 -12.63 -6.57
C GLN A 246 2.02 -13.58 -7.68
N GLY A 247 1.67 -13.30 -8.94
CA GLY A 247 2.08 -14.12 -10.08
C GLY A 247 3.60 -14.13 -10.29
N LEU A 248 4.27 -12.99 -10.15
CA LEU A 248 5.72 -12.87 -10.24
C LEU A 248 6.40 -13.59 -9.08
N GLN A 249 5.90 -13.45 -7.85
CA GLN A 249 6.45 -14.13 -6.68
C GLN A 249 6.34 -15.66 -6.81
N GLN A 250 5.17 -16.17 -7.21
CA GLN A 250 4.95 -17.59 -7.45
C GLN A 250 5.82 -18.09 -8.61
N GLY A 251 5.87 -17.38 -9.73
CA GLY A 251 6.68 -17.74 -10.90
C GLY A 251 8.18 -17.77 -10.58
N LEU A 252 8.69 -16.79 -9.83
CA LEU A 252 10.08 -16.73 -9.40
C LEU A 252 10.41 -17.90 -8.45
N GLN A 253 9.52 -18.20 -7.50
CA GLN A 253 9.71 -19.30 -6.54
C GLN A 253 9.70 -20.67 -7.25
N GLN A 254 8.76 -20.88 -8.17
CA GLN A 254 8.69 -22.10 -8.97
C GLN A 254 9.90 -22.25 -9.90
N GLY A 255 10.29 -21.18 -10.60
CA GLY A 255 11.45 -21.18 -11.49
C GLY A 255 12.77 -21.43 -10.75
N LEU A 256 12.96 -20.78 -9.60
CA LEU A 256 14.13 -21.02 -8.74
C LEU A 256 14.16 -22.48 -8.25
N HIS A 257 13.04 -23.00 -7.78
CA HIS A 257 12.94 -24.37 -7.30
C HIS A 257 13.21 -25.41 -8.41
N GLN A 258 12.66 -25.21 -9.61
CA GLN A 258 12.96 -26.05 -10.78
C GLN A 258 14.44 -25.97 -11.19
N GLY A 259 15.02 -24.77 -11.18
CA GLY A 259 16.45 -24.59 -11.45
C GLY A 259 17.34 -25.34 -10.46
N LEU A 260 17.00 -25.29 -9.17
CA LEU A 260 17.71 -26.04 -8.12
C LEU A 260 17.59 -27.56 -8.32
N LYS A 261 16.42 -28.07 -8.74
CA LYS A 261 16.25 -29.49 -9.08
C LYS A 261 17.13 -29.93 -10.24
N GLN A 262 17.21 -29.14 -11.31
CA GLN A 262 18.07 -29.43 -12.46
C GLN A 262 19.56 -29.41 -12.10
N VAL A 263 19.98 -28.49 -11.23
CA VAL A 263 21.34 -28.45 -10.70
C VAL A 263 21.62 -29.69 -9.86
N ALA A 264 20.72 -30.06 -8.95
CA ALA A 264 20.86 -31.29 -8.14
C ALA A 264 20.99 -32.55 -9.01
N GLU A 265 20.16 -32.67 -10.04
CA GLU A 265 20.18 -33.78 -10.99
C GLU A 265 21.52 -33.88 -11.72
N ARG A 266 22.05 -32.76 -12.23
CA ARG A 266 23.36 -32.70 -12.89
C ARG A 266 24.50 -33.05 -11.95
N MET A 267 24.44 -32.60 -10.69
CA MET A 267 25.47 -32.92 -9.70
C MET A 267 25.47 -34.42 -9.36
N LEU A 268 24.29 -35.01 -9.14
CA LEU A 268 24.13 -36.44 -8.86
C LEU A 268 24.60 -37.31 -10.05
N ARG A 269 24.26 -36.95 -11.28
CA ARG A 269 24.75 -37.65 -12.50
C ARG A 269 26.27 -37.63 -12.63
N ASN A 270 26.92 -36.57 -12.16
CA ASN A 270 28.37 -36.46 -12.17
C ASN A 270 29.04 -37.08 -10.91
N GLY A 271 28.30 -37.83 -10.11
CA GLY A 271 28.83 -38.59 -8.98
C GLY A 271 29.01 -37.77 -7.69
N ALA A 272 28.40 -36.59 -7.57
CA ALA A 272 28.44 -35.82 -6.34
C ALA A 272 27.70 -36.55 -5.20
N ALA A 273 28.28 -36.54 -3.99
CA ALA A 273 27.68 -37.14 -2.81
C ALA A 273 26.37 -36.41 -2.41
N LEU A 274 25.37 -37.17 -1.95
CA LEU A 274 24.04 -36.64 -1.61
C LEU A 274 24.09 -35.49 -0.60
N GLU A 275 24.90 -35.62 0.45
CA GLU A 275 25.08 -34.57 1.46
C GLU A 275 25.70 -33.30 0.88
N TYR A 276 26.58 -33.45 -0.12
CA TYR A 276 27.17 -32.32 -0.84
C TYR A 276 26.11 -31.63 -1.73
N VAL A 277 25.24 -32.38 -2.39
CA VAL A 277 24.17 -31.83 -3.24
C VAL A 277 23.12 -31.09 -2.41
N VAL A 278 22.71 -31.64 -1.26
CA VAL A 278 21.80 -30.96 -0.31
C VAL A 278 22.41 -29.64 0.16
N LYS A 279 23.69 -29.65 0.52
CA LYS A 279 24.40 -28.45 0.98
C LYS A 279 24.51 -27.38 -0.12
N MET A 280 24.74 -27.78 -1.37
CA MET A 280 24.98 -26.85 -2.49
C MET A 280 23.70 -26.29 -3.12
N THR A 281 22.61 -27.06 -3.09
CA THR A 281 21.33 -26.65 -3.68
C THR A 281 20.34 -26.10 -2.66
N GLY A 282 20.54 -26.37 -1.37
CA GLY A 282 19.62 -25.97 -0.31
C GLY A 282 18.26 -26.68 -0.38
N LEU A 283 18.11 -27.69 -1.26
CA LEU A 283 16.89 -28.50 -1.34
C LEU A 283 16.78 -29.42 -0.12
N PRO A 284 15.55 -29.73 0.33
CA PRO A 284 15.31 -30.75 1.36
C PRO A 284 15.98 -32.08 1.01
N LYS A 285 16.59 -32.73 2.01
CA LYS A 285 17.24 -34.04 1.82
C LYS A 285 16.33 -35.06 1.16
N SER A 286 15.07 -35.13 1.58
CA SER A 286 14.04 -36.02 1.02
C SER A 286 13.82 -35.81 -0.48
N GLU A 287 13.93 -34.57 -0.96
CA GLU A 287 13.72 -34.21 -2.36
C GLU A 287 14.94 -34.54 -3.22
N VAL A 288 16.15 -34.35 -2.68
CA VAL A 288 17.40 -34.79 -3.33
C VAL A 288 17.47 -36.33 -3.40
N GLU A 289 17.01 -37.04 -2.36
CA GLU A 289 16.89 -38.51 -2.36
C GLU A 289 15.87 -39.02 -3.39
N GLU A 290 14.80 -38.27 -3.63
CA GLU A 290 13.82 -38.59 -4.67
C GLU A 290 14.41 -38.41 -6.08
N ILE A 291 15.11 -37.28 -6.32
CA ILE A 291 15.83 -37.05 -7.58
C ILE A 291 16.87 -38.16 -7.82
N GLN A 292 17.61 -38.56 -6.79
CA GLN A 292 18.60 -39.63 -6.90
C GLN A 292 17.96 -40.98 -7.27
N ARG A 293 16.85 -41.34 -6.62
CA ARG A 293 16.10 -42.58 -6.93
C ARG A 293 15.61 -42.60 -8.38
N ASN A 294 15.11 -41.47 -8.88
CA ASN A 294 14.62 -41.33 -10.25
C ASN A 294 15.74 -41.38 -11.30
N LEU A 295 17.00 -41.15 -10.91
CA LEU A 295 18.17 -41.27 -11.79
C LEU A 295 18.74 -42.69 -11.86
N THR A 296 18.49 -43.53 -10.86
CA THR A 296 18.93 -44.94 -10.80
C THR A 296 17.83 -45.95 -11.16
N SER A 297 16.61 -45.46 -11.44
CA SER A 297 15.49 -46.26 -11.97
C SER A 297 15.52 -46.27 -13.50
#